data_AF-A0A212A711-F1
#
_entry.id   AF-A0A212A711-F1
#
_cell.length_a   1.000
_cell.length_b   1.000
_cell.length_c   1.000
_cell.angle_alpha   90.00
_cell.angle_beta   90.00
_cell.angle_gamma   90.00
#
_symmetry.space_group_name_H-M   'P 1'
#
loop_
_entity.id
_entity.type
_entity.pdbx_description
1 polymer ?
#
loop_
_entity_poly.entity_id
_entity_poly.type
_entity_poly.pdbx_seq_one_letter_code
_entity_poly.pdbx_strand_id
1 'polypeptide(L)'
;MLHQYNPQRFTMREVGGIVRKIGTIPVGSIIRMHPSGTKVRVEAWLPRDYATYRRGVFRTTRIVGGHLALVRRLRDNEVFPLSDCHLLDAPEA
;
A
#
# COMPACT_ATOMS: atom_id res chain seq x y z
N MET A 1 20.89 0.37 -10.69
CA MET A 1 19.53 0.60 -11.23
C MET A 1 18.56 -0.14 -10.31
N LEU A 2 17.61 0.55 -9.68
CA LEU A 2 16.60 -0.14 -8.86
C LEU A 2 15.67 -0.88 -9.84
N HIS A 3 15.74 -2.20 -9.92
CA HIS A 3 14.78 -2.98 -10.68
C HIS A 3 13.47 -2.96 -9.92
N GLN A 4 12.64 -1.97 -10.23
CA GLN A 4 11.34 -1.84 -9.61
C GLN A 4 10.44 -2.92 -10.18
N TYR A 5 10.25 -3.98 -9.40
CA TYR A 5 9.23 -4.98 -9.68
C TYR A 5 7.89 -4.24 -9.74
N ASN A 6 7.20 -4.31 -10.88
CA ASN A 6 5.88 -3.72 -11.08
C ASN A 6 4.85 -4.86 -11.09
N PRO A 7 4.61 -5.53 -9.95
CA PRO A 7 3.59 -6.56 -9.90
C PRO A 7 2.24 -5.90 -10.15
N GLN A 8 1.37 -6.58 -10.90
CA GLN A 8 0.01 -6.13 -11.20
C GLN A 8 -0.90 -6.27 -9.96
N ARG A 9 -0.52 -5.59 -8.86
CA ARG A 9 -1.19 -5.60 -7.55
C ARG A 9 -1.98 -4.32 -7.33
N PHE A 10 -2.68 -3.89 -8.38
CA PHE A 10 -3.50 -2.70 -8.33
C PHE A 10 -4.78 -2.90 -9.13
N THR A 11 -5.84 -2.22 -8.72
CA THR A 11 -7.02 -2.01 -9.54
C THR A 11 -7.11 -0.54 -9.95
N MET A 12 -7.79 -0.26 -11.05
CA MET A 12 -8.06 1.10 -11.50
C MET A 12 -9.38 1.55 -10.89
N ARG A 13 -9.37 2.66 -10.15
CA ARG A 13 -10.59 3.29 -9.66
C ARG A 13 -10.57 4.78 -9.88
N GLU A 14 -11.75 5.32 -10.11
CA GLU A 14 -11.97 6.76 -10.15
C GLU A 14 -11.94 7.32 -8.72
N VAL A 15 -11.07 8.31 -8.49
CA VAL A 15 -10.94 9.02 -7.22
C VAL A 15 -10.91 10.51 -7.53
N GLY A 16 -11.99 11.22 -7.18
CA GLY A 16 -12.12 12.65 -7.44
C GLY A 16 -12.07 13.01 -8.94
N GLY A 17 -12.76 12.25 -9.78
CA GLY A 17 -12.81 12.47 -11.25
C GLY A 17 -11.57 12.00 -12.02
N ILE A 18 -10.60 11.38 -11.35
CA ILE A 18 -9.35 10.91 -11.97
C ILE A 18 -9.21 9.41 -11.74
N VAL A 19 -8.99 8.65 -12.82
CA VAL A 19 -8.68 7.21 -12.73
C VAL A 19 -7.27 7.03 -12.16
N ARG A 20 -7.18 6.33 -11.03
CA ARG A 20 -5.92 6.06 -10.32
C ARG A 20 -5.75 4.57 -10.06
N LYS A 21 -4.49 4.14 -10.03
CA LYS A 21 -4.10 2.82 -9.52
C LYS A 21 -4.26 2.84 -7.99
N ILE A 22 -5.09 1.98 -7.45
CA ILE A 22 -5.24 1.74 -6.01
C ILE A 22 -4.90 0.28 -5.69
N GLY A 23 -4.57 -0.03 -4.45
CA GLY A 23 -4.31 -1.42 -4.06
C GLY A 23 -5.55 -2.30 -4.25
N THR A 24 -5.35 -3.61 -4.36
CA THR A 24 -6.40 -4.57 -4.72
C THR A 24 -7.39 -4.86 -3.60
N ILE A 25 -6.98 -4.68 -2.34
CA ILE A 25 -7.82 -4.96 -1.19
C ILE A 25 -8.74 -3.76 -0.92
N PRO A 26 -10.07 -3.96 -0.81
CA PRO A 26 -10.99 -2.87 -0.49
C PRO A 26 -10.67 -2.18 0.83
N VAL A 27 -10.90 -0.87 0.88
CA VAL A 27 -10.93 -0.13 2.14
C VAL A 27 -12.07 -0.67 3.00
N GLY A 28 -11.82 -0.89 4.29
CA GLY A 28 -12.74 -1.50 5.24
C GLY A 28 -12.53 -2.99 5.45
N SER A 29 -11.82 -3.69 4.55
CA SER A 29 -11.52 -5.11 4.70
C SER A 29 -10.71 -5.39 5.96
N ILE A 30 -11.06 -6.47 6.67
CA ILE A 30 -10.30 -7.00 7.81
C ILE A 30 -9.52 -8.22 7.34
N ILE A 31 -8.20 -8.19 7.51
CA ILE A 31 -7.29 -9.20 6.99
C ILE A 31 -6.22 -9.56 8.01
N ARG A 32 -5.61 -10.73 7.85
CA ARG A 32 -4.49 -11.20 8.69
C ARG A 32 -3.15 -10.89 8.04
N MET A 33 -2.40 -9.94 8.61
CA MET A 33 -1.10 -9.53 8.10
C MET A 33 -0.09 -10.68 8.10
N HIS A 34 0.48 -11.03 6.94
CA HIS A 34 1.52 -12.05 6.81
C HIS A 34 2.92 -11.50 7.18
N PRO A 35 3.76 -12.26 7.91
CA PRO A 35 3.54 -13.60 8.46
C PRO A 35 2.95 -13.62 9.88
N SER A 36 2.78 -12.45 10.51
CA SER A 36 2.42 -12.36 11.94
C SER A 36 1.03 -12.89 12.31
N GLY A 37 0.10 -12.98 11.35
CA GLY A 37 -1.31 -13.29 11.58
C GLY A 37 -2.10 -12.14 12.25
N THR A 38 -1.50 -10.98 12.48
CA THR A 38 -2.13 -9.84 13.15
C THR A 38 -3.34 -9.35 12.35
N LYS A 39 -4.51 -9.25 12.99
CA LYS A 39 -5.71 -8.69 12.37
C LYS A 39 -5.61 -7.18 12.23
N VAL A 40 -5.78 -6.71 11.00
CA VAL A 40 -5.77 -5.29 10.66
C VAL A 40 -6.95 -4.96 9.76
N ARG A 41 -7.48 -3.73 9.90
CA ARG A 41 -8.45 -3.15 8.97
C ARG A 41 -7.75 -2.21 8.01
N VAL A 42 -8.04 -2.32 6.72
CA VAL A 42 -7.54 -1.36 5.72
C VAL A 42 -8.33 -0.05 5.82
N GLU A 43 -7.65 1.06 6.03
CA GLU A 43 -8.27 2.39 6.19
C GLU A 43 -8.14 3.24 4.92
N ALA A 44 -6.98 3.18 4.26
CA ALA A 44 -6.73 3.95 3.04
C ALA A 44 -5.58 3.35 2.22
N TRP A 45 -5.48 3.77 0.97
CA TRP A 45 -4.34 3.50 0.11
C TRP A 45 -3.56 4.79 -0.16
N LEU A 46 -2.29 4.79 0.22
CA LEU A 46 -1.36 5.90 0.06
C LEU A 46 -0.47 5.68 -1.17
N PRO A 47 -0.18 6.74 -1.95
CA PRO A 47 0.88 6.70 -2.95
C PRO A 47 2.22 6.38 -2.29
N ARG A 48 3.04 5.54 -2.94
CA ARG A 48 4.41 5.31 -2.50
C ARG A 48 5.34 6.30 -3.18
N ASP A 49 6.08 7.03 -2.37
CA ASP A 49 7.06 8.02 -2.79
C ASP A 49 8.44 7.59 -2.29
N TYR A 50 9.51 7.79 -3.08
CA TYR A 50 10.90 7.53 -2.66
C TYR A 50 11.82 8.69 -2.99
N ALA A 51 12.84 8.87 -2.18
CA ALA A 51 13.88 9.85 -2.44
C ALA A 51 14.81 9.33 -3.57
N THR A 52 15.01 10.17 -4.57
CA THR A 52 15.98 9.97 -5.65
C THR A 52 17.02 11.07 -5.57
N TYR A 53 18.29 10.75 -5.81
CA TYR A 53 19.31 11.77 -6.00
C TYR A 53 19.52 11.99 -7.50
N ARG A 54 19.24 13.20 -8.00
CA ARG A 54 19.47 13.56 -9.41
C ARG A 54 20.07 14.95 -9.50
N ARG A 55 21.14 15.07 -10.29
CA ARG A 55 21.82 16.35 -10.57
C ARG A 55 22.16 17.14 -9.29
N GLY A 56 22.70 16.46 -8.27
CA GLY A 56 23.12 17.14 -7.04
C GLY A 56 22.02 17.38 -6.00
N VAL A 57 20.77 17.00 -6.27
CA VAL A 57 19.63 17.33 -5.41
C VAL A 57 18.78 16.08 -5.12
N PHE A 58 18.34 15.93 -3.86
CA PHE A 58 17.34 14.95 -3.48
C PHE A 58 15.94 15.38 -3.96
N ARG A 59 15.25 14.47 -4.64
CA ARG A 59 13.90 14.66 -5.17
C ARG A 59 13.01 13.48 -4.81
N THR A 60 11.80 13.77 -4.36
CA THR A 60 10.76 12.77 -4.16
C THR A 60 10.19 12.35 -5.51
N THR A 61 10.18 11.04 -5.80
CA THR A 61 9.59 10.46 -7.01
C THR A 61 8.46 9.52 -6.61
N ARG A 62 7.32 9.66 -7.29
CA ARG A 62 6.17 8.78 -7.11
C ARG A 62 6.36 7.48 -7.89
N ILE A 63 6.10 6.36 -7.23
CA ILE A 63 6.27 5.03 -7.79
C ILE A 63 5.01 4.59 -8.53
N VAL A 64 5.19 4.01 -9.72
CA VAL A 64 4.12 3.30 -10.45
C VAL A 64 4.15 1.82 -10.04
N GLY A 65 3.25 1.42 -9.15
CA GLY A 65 3.13 0.03 -8.65
C GLY A 65 3.74 -0.17 -7.26
N GLY A 66 3.06 -0.95 -6.42
CA GLY A 66 3.36 -1.07 -4.99
C GLY A 66 2.69 0.02 -4.18
N HIS A 67 1.67 -0.35 -3.39
CA HIS A 67 0.86 0.60 -2.62
C HIS A 67 1.16 0.47 -1.12
N LEU A 68 1.11 1.59 -0.40
CA LEU A 68 1.13 1.59 1.06
C LEU A 68 -0.31 1.61 1.55
N ALA A 69 -0.74 0.57 2.24
CA ALA A 69 -2.00 0.60 2.96
C ALA A 69 -1.80 1.34 4.28
N LEU A 70 -2.66 2.30 4.57
CA LEU A 70 -2.85 2.74 5.96
C LEU A 70 -3.76 1.71 6.61
N VAL A 71 -3.30 1.08 7.69
CA VAL A 71 -4.04 0.03 8.38
C VAL A 71 -4.23 0.38 9.85
N ARG A 72 -5.34 -0.09 10.42
CA ARG A 72 -5.62 -0.05 11.85
C ARG A 72 -5.49 -1.45 12.43
N ARG A 73 -4.61 -1.64 13.41
CA ARG A 73 -4.50 -2.90 14.14
C ARG A 73 -5.67 -3.05 15.10
N LEU A 74 -6.34 -4.19 15.07
CA LEU A 74 -7.56 -4.36 15.87
C LEU A 74 -7.31 -4.60 17.36
N ARG A 75 -6.10 -5.03 17.75
CA ARG A 75 -5.79 -5.34 19.16
C ARG A 75 -5.65 -4.08 20.03
N ASP A 76 -5.12 -3.00 19.47
CA ASP A 76 -4.68 -1.79 20.18
C ASP A 76 -5.11 -0.49 19.47
N ASN A 77 -5.84 -0.59 18.36
CA ASN A 77 -6.24 0.53 17.50
C ASN A 77 -5.06 1.34 16.92
N GLU A 78 -3.83 0.82 16.93
CA GLU A 78 -2.69 1.51 16.34
C GLU A 78 -2.87 1.65 14.82
N VAL A 79 -2.67 2.86 14.30
CA VAL A 79 -2.75 3.17 12.87
C VAL A 79 -1.35 3.39 12.32
N PHE A 80 -0.97 2.63 11.28
CA PHE A 80 0.36 2.70 10.70
C PHE A 80 0.37 2.34 9.21
N PRO A 81 1.36 2.81 8.43
CA PRO A 81 1.52 2.43 7.03
C PRO A 81 2.11 1.02 6.91
N LEU A 82 1.60 0.24 5.97
CA LEU A 82 1.99 -1.14 5.71
C LEU A 82 2.10 -1.39 4.21
N SER A 83 3.17 -2.05 3.77
CA SER A 83 3.28 -2.42 2.35
C SER A 83 2.20 -3.44 1.99
N ASP A 84 1.58 -3.24 0.82
CA ASP A 84 0.68 -4.18 0.17
C ASP A 84 1.16 -5.64 0.22
N CYS A 85 2.47 -5.89 0.11
CA CYS A 85 3.04 -7.23 0.12
C CYS A 85 2.79 -8.02 1.41
N HIS A 86 2.54 -7.35 2.54
CA HIS A 86 2.19 -8.00 3.80
C HIS A 86 0.70 -8.33 3.92
N LEU A 87 -0.09 -7.87 2.95
CA LEU A 87 -1.52 -8.14 2.84
C LEU A 87 -1.83 -9.21 1.79
N LEU A 88 -0.85 -9.60 0.98
CA LEU A 88 -1.00 -10.62 -0.05
C LEU A 88 -1.05 -12.00 0.59
N ASP A 89 -1.88 -12.88 0.02
CA ASP A 89 -2.12 -14.25 0.49
C ASP A 89 -2.64 -14.32 1.93
N ALA A 90 -3.01 -13.18 2.53
CA ALA A 90 -3.65 -13.08 3.81
C ALA A 90 -5.06 -13.66 3.70
N PRO A 91 -5.39 -14.76 4.41
CA PRO A 91 -6.76 -15.23 4.45
C PRO A 91 -7.66 -14.15 5.07
N GLU A 92 -8.90 -14.08 4.58
CA GLU A 92 -9.94 -13.29 5.25
C GLU A 92 -10.04 -13.73 6.73
N ALA A 93 -10.23 -12.76 7.61
CA ALA A 93 -9.89 -12.90 9.03
C ALA A 93 -10.96 -13.56 9.91
#